data_AF-A0A9D6HTR9-F1
#
_entry.id   AF-A0A9D6HTR9-F1
#
_cell.length_a   1.000
_cell.length_b   1.000
_cell.length_c   1.000
_cell.angle_alpha   90.00
_cell.angle_beta   90.00
_cell.angle_gamma   90.00
#
_symmetry.space_group_name_H-M   'P 1'
#
loop_
_entity.id
_entity.type
_entity.pdbx_description
1 polymer ?
#
loop_
_entity_poly.entity_id
_entity_poly.type
_entity_poly.pdbx_seq_one_letter_code
_entity_poly.pdbx_strand_id
1 'polypeptide(L)'
;MYQNIFHDYDIRGYYPGEINETVFYNLGRAIAQVFKTKRIALGRDARLSSDTLFLYLAAGLTSYKVKVIDLGKISTPMGLWYSQYFKINTLIITASHNPKDQNGLKIFSPKLGAVGKNSGLVKIKNKLNKLSATSVLPKTIRSVYQKHNPYREYADFVLSRFNKFPPAKIKIALDFSHGVAGQEFAQIFEKLKIDFATLNESPNGNFPLHGPNPLEEASQKQIKVLLKTGKFGLGAVIDG
;
A
#
# COMPACT_ATOMS: atom_id res chain seq x y z
N MET A 1 23.99 9.29 1.58
CA MET A 1 23.28 9.05 2.86
C MET A 1 22.09 8.10 2.70
N TYR A 2 21.24 8.23 1.67
CA TYR A 2 20.05 7.38 1.49
C TYR A 2 20.27 6.10 0.66
N GLN A 3 21.50 5.57 0.55
CA GLN A 3 21.79 4.48 -0.40
C GLN A 3 21.05 3.18 -0.05
N ASN A 4 20.94 2.87 1.25
CA ASN A 4 20.55 1.56 1.75
C ASN A 4 19.05 1.27 1.64
N ILE A 5 18.23 2.32 1.49
CA ILE A 5 16.76 2.19 1.44
C ILE A 5 16.18 2.09 0.03
N PHE A 6 16.99 2.30 -1.02
CA PHE A 6 16.53 2.22 -2.42
C PHE A 6 16.88 0.85 -3.01
N HIS A 7 15.85 0.05 -3.30
CA HIS A 7 15.99 -1.23 -3.96
C HIS A 7 15.58 -1.13 -5.44
N ASP A 8 15.58 -2.27 -6.14
CA ASP A 8 15.35 -2.28 -7.58
C ASP A 8 13.91 -1.88 -7.96
N TYR A 9 12.93 -2.12 -7.09
CA TYR A 9 11.50 -1.93 -7.40
C TYR A 9 10.78 -0.97 -6.44
N ASP A 10 11.33 -0.70 -5.27
CA ASP A 10 10.72 0.14 -4.25
C ASP A 10 11.74 0.73 -3.28
N ILE A 11 11.25 1.48 -2.29
CA ILE A 11 12.01 2.01 -1.17
C ILE A 11 11.59 1.23 0.07
N ARG A 12 12.53 0.70 0.86
CA ARG A 12 12.24 -0.02 2.12
C ARG A 12 13.30 0.25 3.18
N GLY A 13 12.93 0.07 4.45
CA GLY A 13 13.86 0.09 5.57
C GLY A 13 13.15 -0.05 6.92
N TYR A 14 13.95 -0.17 7.97
CA TYR A 14 13.46 -0.22 9.36
C TYR A 14 13.05 1.17 9.85
N TYR A 15 11.88 1.25 10.50
CA TYR A 15 11.39 2.44 11.19
C TYR A 15 11.62 2.32 12.71
N PRO A 16 12.06 3.37 13.42
CA PRO A 16 12.33 4.74 12.94
C PRO A 16 13.78 4.99 12.49
N GLY A 17 14.57 3.93 12.26
CA GLY A 17 15.99 4.05 11.92
C GLY A 17 16.25 4.53 10.50
N GLU A 18 16.26 3.59 9.56
CA GLU A 18 16.60 3.82 8.15
C GLU A 18 15.56 4.68 7.42
N ILE A 19 14.30 4.52 7.80
CA ILE A 19 13.19 5.36 7.37
C ILE A 19 12.53 6.01 8.58
N ASN A 20 12.15 7.27 8.43
CA ASN A 20 11.52 8.08 9.46
C ASN A 20 10.87 9.31 8.83
N GLU A 21 10.32 10.17 9.67
CA GLU A 21 9.66 11.43 9.33
C GLU A 21 10.54 12.32 8.44
N THR A 22 11.82 12.47 8.81
CA THR A 22 12.78 13.29 8.08
C THR A 22 13.07 12.72 6.70
N VAL A 23 13.24 11.41 6.60
CA VAL A 23 13.43 10.73 5.31
C VAL A 23 12.21 10.92 4.42
N PHE A 24 11.00 10.63 4.92
CA PHE A 24 9.77 10.70 4.12
C PHE A 24 9.39 12.13 3.72
N TYR A 25 9.65 13.12 4.59
CA TYR A 25 9.50 14.53 4.24
C TYR A 25 10.40 14.93 3.07
N ASN A 26 11.70 14.61 3.14
CA ASN A 26 12.63 14.92 2.05
C ASN A 26 12.35 14.09 0.80
N LEU A 27 11.87 12.86 0.94
CA LEU A 27 11.44 12.02 -0.18
C LEU A 27 10.25 12.67 -0.92
N GLY A 28 9.26 13.20 -0.21
CA GLY A 28 8.16 13.97 -0.80
C GLY A 28 8.66 15.18 -1.59
N ARG A 29 9.61 15.95 -1.04
CA ARG A 29 10.25 17.09 -1.73
C ARG A 29 10.96 16.66 -3.02
N ALA A 30 11.65 15.52 -3.01
CA ALA A 30 12.34 14.98 -4.18
C ALA A 30 11.35 14.52 -5.25
N ILE A 31 10.33 13.75 -4.85
CA ILE A 31 9.28 13.20 -5.73
C ILE A 31 8.52 14.32 -6.44
N ALA A 32 8.14 15.38 -5.72
CA ALA A 32 7.45 16.53 -6.30
C ALA A 32 8.26 17.18 -7.44
N GLN A 33 9.57 17.30 -7.27
CA GLN A 33 10.45 17.90 -8.27
C GLN A 33 10.81 16.96 -9.43
N VAL A 34 10.79 15.65 -9.22
CA VAL A 34 11.02 14.66 -10.28
C VAL A 34 9.78 14.54 -11.16
N PHE A 35 8.59 14.37 -10.58
CA PHE A 35 7.37 14.19 -11.37
C PHE A 35 6.79 15.49 -11.90
N LYS A 36 7.01 16.62 -11.21
CA LYS A 36 6.50 17.95 -11.61
C LYS A 36 5.00 17.94 -11.95
N THR A 37 4.20 17.25 -11.13
CA THR A 37 2.75 17.11 -11.34
C THR A 37 1.96 17.97 -10.36
N LYS A 38 0.73 18.35 -10.76
CA LYS A 38 -0.16 19.16 -9.92
C LYS A 38 -0.81 18.37 -8.78
N ARG A 39 -1.00 17.06 -8.97
CA ARG A 39 -1.72 16.17 -8.05
C ARG A 39 -1.00 14.84 -7.93
N ILE A 40 -1.00 14.30 -6.72
CA ILE A 40 -0.49 12.98 -6.39
C ILE A 40 -1.46 12.32 -5.41
N ALA A 41 -1.75 11.05 -5.62
CA ALA A 41 -2.56 10.26 -4.70
C ALA A 41 -1.66 9.44 -3.76
N LEU A 42 -2.04 9.34 -2.49
CA LEU A 42 -1.32 8.63 -1.44
C LEU A 42 -2.23 7.63 -0.75
N GLY A 43 -1.83 6.37 -0.78
CA GLY A 43 -2.42 5.29 0.03
C GLY A 43 -1.39 4.71 0.99
N ARG A 44 -1.84 3.88 1.92
CA ARG A 44 -0.96 3.24 2.91
C ARG A 44 -1.51 1.91 3.40
N ASP A 45 -0.64 1.07 3.95
CA ASP A 45 -1.05 -0.21 4.53
C ASP A 45 -1.43 -0.10 6.03
N ALA A 46 -1.55 -1.26 6.69
CA ALA A 46 -1.97 -1.37 8.09
C ALA A 46 -0.88 -1.06 9.13
N ARG A 47 0.40 -0.92 8.74
CA ARG A 47 1.52 -0.75 9.69
C ARG A 47 1.36 0.51 10.53
N LEU A 48 1.78 0.45 11.79
CA LEU A 48 1.61 1.57 12.73
C LEU A 48 2.36 2.83 12.29
N SER A 49 3.52 2.67 11.66
CA SER A 49 4.31 3.80 11.14
C SER A 49 3.72 4.44 9.89
N SER A 50 2.80 3.75 9.19
CA SER A 50 2.27 4.20 7.88
C SER A 50 1.50 5.52 7.97
N ASP A 51 0.72 5.75 9.04
CA ASP A 51 -0.01 7.00 9.24
C ASP A 51 0.95 8.18 9.48
N THR A 52 2.00 7.99 10.29
CA THR A 52 3.02 9.02 10.53
C THR A 52 3.80 9.33 9.25
N LEU A 53 4.29 8.30 8.55
CA LEU A 53 5.03 8.45 7.31
C LEU A 53 4.21 9.14 6.22
N PHE A 54 2.90 8.87 6.16
CA PHE A 54 1.96 9.56 5.27
C PHE A 54 1.95 11.07 5.50
N LEU A 55 1.84 11.51 6.76
CA LEU A 55 1.77 12.93 7.10
C LEU A 55 3.01 13.69 6.61
N TYR A 56 4.21 13.12 6.82
CA TYR A 56 5.46 13.75 6.42
C TYR A 56 5.72 13.68 4.92
N LEU A 57 5.39 12.57 4.26
CA LEU A 57 5.46 12.48 2.80
C LEU A 57 4.55 13.52 2.13
N ALA A 58 3.31 13.64 2.61
CA ALA A 58 2.35 14.61 2.14
C ALA A 58 2.82 16.06 2.39
N ALA A 59 3.41 16.35 3.54
CA ALA A 59 4.03 17.65 3.83
C ALA A 59 5.17 17.98 2.84
N GLY A 60 6.01 17.00 2.53
CA GLY A 60 7.11 17.16 1.57
C GLY A 60 6.60 17.50 0.17
N LEU A 61 5.57 16.78 -0.29
CA LEU A 61 4.91 17.03 -1.57
C LEU A 61 4.28 18.43 -1.64
N THR A 62 3.56 18.83 -0.60
CA THR A 62 2.81 20.10 -0.55
C THR A 62 3.71 21.32 -0.41
N SER A 63 4.93 21.17 0.12
CA SER A 63 5.94 22.24 0.10
C SER A 63 6.30 22.70 -1.33
N TYR A 64 6.04 21.86 -2.34
CA TYR A 64 6.18 22.17 -3.76
C TYR A 64 4.81 22.35 -4.46
N LYS A 65 3.77 22.73 -3.70
CA LYS A 65 2.41 23.02 -4.18
C LYS A 65 1.69 21.83 -4.85
N VAL A 66 2.14 20.60 -4.63
CA VAL A 66 1.44 19.39 -5.09
C VAL A 66 0.19 19.18 -4.24
N LYS A 67 -0.97 19.02 -4.89
CA LYS A 67 -2.23 18.68 -4.22
C LYS A 67 -2.26 17.17 -3.92
N VAL A 68 -2.29 16.81 -2.64
CA VAL A 68 -2.32 15.40 -2.19
C VAL A 68 -3.76 14.91 -2.08
N ILE A 69 -4.05 13.78 -2.73
CA ILE A 69 -5.31 13.03 -2.58
C ILE A 69 -5.05 11.88 -1.61
N ASP A 70 -5.69 11.90 -0.46
CA ASP A 70 -5.61 10.83 0.54
C ASP A 70 -6.58 9.71 0.15
N LEU A 71 -6.02 8.53 -0.17
CA LEU A 71 -6.78 7.33 -0.49
C LEU A 71 -7.12 6.50 0.75
N GLY A 72 -6.62 6.89 1.92
CA GLY A 72 -6.74 6.12 3.15
C GLY A 72 -5.84 4.88 3.14
N LYS A 73 -6.31 3.84 3.83
CA LYS A 73 -5.66 2.52 3.82
C LYS A 73 -6.12 1.78 2.57
N ILE A 74 -5.21 1.32 1.72
CA ILE A 74 -5.54 0.62 0.46
C ILE A 74 -4.41 -0.34 0.08
N SER A 75 -4.71 -1.39 -0.69
CA SER A 75 -3.69 -2.33 -1.17
C SER A 75 -2.81 -1.72 -2.27
N THR A 76 -1.66 -2.37 -2.49
CA THR A 76 -0.77 -2.02 -3.60
C THR A 76 -1.46 -2.21 -4.97
N PRO A 77 -2.16 -3.33 -5.26
CA PRO A 77 -2.93 -3.48 -6.50
C PRO A 77 -3.94 -2.37 -6.76
N MET A 78 -4.71 -1.96 -5.73
CA MET A 78 -5.65 -0.85 -5.85
C MET A 78 -4.93 0.47 -6.16
N GLY A 79 -3.78 0.72 -5.54
CA GLY A 79 -2.95 1.89 -5.84
C GLY A 79 -2.45 1.94 -7.29
N LEU A 80 -1.99 0.80 -7.82
CA LEU A 80 -1.60 0.68 -9.22
C LEU A 80 -2.80 0.93 -10.15
N TRP A 81 -3.94 0.29 -9.88
CA TRP A 81 -5.16 0.50 -10.64
C TRP A 81 -5.58 1.98 -10.63
N TYR A 82 -5.60 2.61 -9.45
CA TYR A 82 -5.96 4.02 -9.28
C TYR A 82 -5.08 4.91 -10.17
N SER A 83 -3.77 4.64 -10.17
CA SER A 83 -2.82 5.37 -11.03
C SER A 83 -3.16 5.23 -12.50
N GLN A 84 -3.52 4.03 -12.95
CA GLN A 84 -3.81 3.77 -14.36
C GLN A 84 -5.18 4.28 -14.79
N TYR A 85 -6.19 4.18 -13.92
CA TYR A 85 -7.56 4.57 -14.20
C TYR A 85 -7.73 6.09 -14.19
N PHE A 86 -7.30 6.76 -13.12
CA PHE A 86 -7.45 8.22 -12.98
C PHE A 86 -6.31 9.03 -13.60
N LYS A 87 -5.28 8.37 -14.14
CA LYS A 87 -4.07 9.00 -14.71
C LYS A 87 -3.38 9.95 -13.73
N ILE A 88 -3.28 9.55 -12.46
CA ILE A 88 -2.63 10.29 -11.37
C ILE A 88 -1.46 9.46 -10.82
N ASN A 89 -0.27 10.04 -10.63
CA ASN A 89 0.80 9.33 -9.94
C ASN A 89 0.33 8.96 -8.52
N THR A 90 0.49 7.69 -8.14
CA THR A 90 -0.02 7.15 -6.89
C THR A 90 1.12 6.51 -6.11
N LEU A 91 1.25 6.83 -4.83
CA LEU A 91 2.25 6.22 -3.96
C LEU A 91 1.58 5.45 -2.83
N ILE A 92 2.16 4.31 -2.50
CA ILE A 92 1.65 3.42 -1.47
C ILE A 92 2.74 3.22 -0.42
N ILE A 93 2.45 3.66 0.80
CA ILE A 93 3.32 3.47 1.96
C ILE A 93 3.09 2.05 2.46
N THR A 94 4.06 1.19 2.22
CA THR A 94 3.95 -0.22 2.56
C THR A 94 5.31 -0.90 2.54
N ALA A 95 5.41 -1.97 3.34
CA ALA A 95 6.50 -2.94 3.29
C ALA A 95 6.03 -4.34 2.84
N SER A 96 4.82 -4.47 2.27
CA SER A 96 4.25 -5.74 1.79
C SER A 96 4.35 -6.81 2.89
N HIS A 97 5.05 -7.91 2.62
CA HIS A 97 5.24 -9.03 3.54
C HIS A 97 6.32 -8.88 4.61
N ASN A 98 7.10 -7.79 4.64
CA ASN A 98 8.20 -7.65 5.60
C ASN A 98 7.67 -7.56 7.06
N PRO A 99 8.53 -7.72 8.07
CA PRO A 99 8.14 -7.54 9.47
C PRO A 99 7.52 -6.16 9.79
N LYS A 100 6.86 -6.07 10.94
CA LYS A 100 6.03 -4.93 11.35
C LYS A 100 6.79 -3.62 11.58
N ASP A 101 8.07 -3.74 11.90
CA ASP A 101 9.03 -2.66 12.15
C ASP A 101 9.69 -2.13 10.86
N GLN A 102 9.48 -2.79 9.72
CA GLN A 102 9.85 -2.27 8.41
C GLN A 102 8.69 -1.54 7.75
N ASN A 103 9.00 -0.51 6.97
CA ASN A 103 8.04 0.16 6.09
C ASN A 103 8.72 0.56 4.77
N GLY A 104 8.01 1.26 3.89
CA GLY A 104 8.53 1.58 2.57
C GLY A 104 7.61 2.46 1.74
N LEU A 105 7.96 2.60 0.47
CA LEU A 105 7.21 3.37 -0.50
C LEU A 105 7.30 2.71 -1.88
N LYS A 106 6.13 2.37 -2.42
CA LYS A 106 5.95 2.01 -3.83
C LYS A 106 5.40 3.20 -4.59
N ILE A 107 5.82 3.35 -5.84
CA ILE A 107 5.45 4.50 -6.67
C ILE A 107 4.90 4.00 -8.00
N PHE A 108 3.72 4.49 -8.37
CA PHE A 108 3.05 4.18 -9.62
C PHE A 108 2.84 5.44 -10.43
N SER A 109 3.11 5.34 -11.72
CA SER A 109 2.90 6.43 -12.66
C SER A 109 2.03 5.97 -13.83
N PRO A 110 1.08 6.80 -14.30
CA PRO A 110 0.30 6.50 -15.50
C PRO A 110 1.18 6.25 -16.73
N LYS A 111 2.36 6.88 -16.80
CA LYS A 111 3.28 6.78 -17.93
C LYS A 111 4.28 5.64 -17.81
N LEU A 112 4.64 5.25 -16.59
CA LEU A 112 5.75 4.31 -16.34
C LEU A 112 5.30 2.98 -15.73
N GLY A 113 4.02 2.85 -15.35
CA GLY A 113 3.57 1.74 -14.52
C GLY A 113 4.22 1.79 -13.14
N ALA A 114 4.74 0.66 -12.66
CA ALA A 114 5.55 0.60 -11.46
C ALA A 114 6.90 1.31 -11.67
N VAL A 115 7.22 2.24 -10.77
CA VAL A 115 8.46 3.02 -10.86
C VAL A 115 9.56 2.30 -10.08
N GLY A 116 10.41 1.58 -10.81
CA GLY A 116 11.62 0.94 -10.30
C GLY A 116 12.90 1.72 -10.61
N LYS A 117 14.05 1.08 -10.39
CA LYS A 117 15.40 1.61 -10.60
C LYS A 117 15.58 2.22 -11.99
N ASN A 118 15.20 1.47 -13.03
CA ASN A 118 15.41 1.87 -14.42
C ASN A 118 14.36 2.86 -14.95
N SER A 119 13.24 3.05 -14.24
CA SER A 119 12.15 3.93 -14.71
C SER A 119 12.03 5.24 -13.93
N GLY A 120 12.49 5.31 -12.67
CA GLY A 120 12.48 6.58 -11.93
C GLY A 120 13.13 6.62 -10.55
N LEU A 121 13.32 5.49 -9.86
CA LEU A 121 13.88 5.51 -8.49
C LEU A 121 15.28 6.11 -8.43
N VAL A 122 16.14 5.87 -9.43
CA VAL A 122 17.47 6.50 -9.51
C VAL A 122 17.37 8.02 -9.63
N LYS A 123 16.39 8.53 -10.39
CA LYS A 123 16.16 9.99 -10.52
C LYS A 123 15.72 10.59 -9.20
N ILE A 124 14.83 9.92 -8.47
CA ILE A 124 14.36 10.33 -7.14
C ILE A 124 15.51 10.31 -6.15
N LYS A 125 16.30 9.24 -6.11
CA LYS A 125 17.49 9.10 -5.26
C LYS A 125 18.50 10.22 -5.53
N ASN A 126 18.82 10.47 -6.80
CA ASN A 126 19.75 11.54 -7.19
C ASN A 126 19.22 12.91 -6.80
N LYS A 127 17.91 13.14 -6.96
CA LYS A 127 17.28 14.39 -6.54
C LYS A 127 17.31 14.56 -5.02
N LEU A 128 17.02 13.49 -4.28
CA LEU A 128 17.05 13.46 -2.82
C LEU A 128 18.46 13.76 -2.28
N ASN A 129 19.51 13.17 -2.85
CA ASN A 129 20.90 13.45 -2.46
C ASN A 129 21.36 14.88 -2.79
N LYS A 130 20.77 15.51 -3.82
CA LYS A 130 21.11 16.89 -4.23
C LYS A 130 20.30 17.96 -3.49
N LEU A 131 19.16 17.59 -2.91
CA LEU A 131 18.42 18.51 -2.06
C LEU A 131 19.28 18.85 -0.85
N SER A 132 19.31 20.13 -0.46
CA SER A 132 19.69 20.50 0.90
C SER A 132 18.68 19.83 1.84
N ALA A 133 19.05 18.64 2.31
CA ALA A 133 18.25 17.86 3.24
C ALA A 133 18.06 18.73 4.47
N THR A 134 16.82 18.95 4.85
CA THR A 134 16.50 19.67 6.07
C THR A 134 16.09 18.65 7.12
N SER A 135 16.63 18.81 8.33
CA SER A 135 16.12 18.18 9.55
C SER A 135 14.98 19.00 10.16
N VAL A 136 14.74 20.21 9.68
CA VAL A 136 13.65 21.08 10.13
C VAL A 136 12.36 20.61 9.48
N LEU A 137 11.58 19.88 10.25
CA LEU A 137 10.25 19.42 9.89
C LEU A 137 9.22 20.55 10.05
N PRO A 138 8.19 20.60 9.19
CA PRO A 138 7.14 21.60 9.31
C PRO A 138 6.34 21.39 10.61
N LYS A 139 6.14 22.47 11.38
CA LYS A 139 5.34 22.45 12.63
C LYS A 139 3.85 22.19 12.39
N THR A 140 3.35 22.53 11.21
CA THR A 140 1.96 22.27 10.80
C THR A 140 1.94 21.47 9.50
N ILE A 141 1.27 20.32 9.55
CA ILE A 141 1.09 19.44 8.41
C ILE A 141 -0.23 19.82 7.71
N ARG A 142 -0.19 20.85 6.86
CA ARG A 142 -1.29 21.20 5.95
C ARG A 142 -1.15 20.33 4.71
N SER A 143 -1.80 19.15 4.63
CA SER A 143 -1.40 18.27 3.51
C SER A 143 -2.41 17.28 2.94
N VAL A 144 -3.72 17.52 3.09
CA VAL A 144 -4.70 16.78 2.28
C VAL A 144 -5.57 17.77 1.52
N TYR A 145 -5.46 17.76 0.19
CA TYR A 145 -6.33 18.54 -0.68
C TYR A 145 -7.71 17.92 -0.78
N GLN A 146 -7.78 16.59 -0.82
CA GLN A 146 -9.01 15.82 -0.97
C GLN A 146 -8.83 14.44 -0.36
N LYS A 147 -9.88 13.88 0.24
CA LYS A 147 -9.99 12.45 0.54
C LYS A 147 -10.82 11.77 -0.54
N HIS A 148 -10.42 10.57 -0.96
CA HIS A 148 -11.15 9.77 -1.91
C HIS A 148 -11.02 8.29 -1.55
N ASN A 149 -12.13 7.66 -1.19
CA ASN A 149 -12.20 6.23 -0.94
C ASN A 149 -12.53 5.53 -2.28
N PRO A 150 -11.61 4.71 -2.84
CA PRO A 150 -11.82 4.10 -4.16
C PRO A 150 -12.26 2.63 -4.10
N TYR A 151 -12.68 2.13 -2.93
CA TYR A 151 -12.97 0.72 -2.69
C TYR A 151 -14.09 0.19 -3.61
N ARG A 152 -15.16 0.96 -3.79
CA ARG A 152 -16.31 0.54 -4.61
C ARG A 152 -15.97 0.53 -6.10
N GLU A 153 -15.32 1.58 -6.59
CA GLU A 153 -14.88 1.70 -7.99
C GLU A 153 -13.86 0.61 -8.36
N TYR A 154 -12.97 0.27 -7.43
CA TYR A 154 -12.03 -0.83 -7.63
C TYR A 154 -12.74 -2.19 -7.67
N ALA A 155 -13.69 -2.44 -6.77
CA ALA A 155 -14.49 -3.65 -6.80
C ALA A 155 -15.28 -3.79 -8.12
N ASP A 156 -15.88 -2.70 -8.60
CA ASP A 156 -16.55 -2.66 -9.90
C ASP A 156 -15.58 -2.97 -11.05
N PHE A 157 -14.37 -2.40 -11.02
CA PHE A 157 -13.34 -2.70 -12.00
C PHE A 157 -12.96 -4.19 -11.98
N VAL A 158 -12.68 -4.76 -10.80
CA VAL A 158 -12.30 -6.18 -10.65
C VAL A 158 -13.40 -7.08 -11.19
N LEU A 159 -14.65 -6.85 -10.79
CA LEU A 159 -15.80 -7.66 -11.23
C LEU A 159 -16.04 -7.53 -12.74
N SER A 160 -15.82 -6.36 -13.33
CA SER A 160 -15.93 -6.17 -14.78
C SER A 160 -14.93 -6.98 -15.61
N ARG A 161 -13.90 -7.57 -14.99
CA ARG A 161 -12.95 -8.45 -15.68
C ARG A 161 -13.47 -9.88 -15.86
N PHE A 162 -14.58 -10.22 -15.20
CA PHE A 162 -15.15 -11.56 -15.22
C PHE A 162 -16.53 -11.54 -15.89
N ASN A 163 -16.71 -12.39 -16.90
CA ASN A 163 -18.00 -12.54 -17.58
C ASN A 163 -18.88 -13.64 -16.97
N LYS A 164 -18.30 -14.47 -16.10
CA LYS A 164 -18.97 -15.58 -15.42
C LYS A 164 -18.41 -15.66 -14.00
N PHE A 165 -19.31 -15.81 -13.03
CA PHE A 165 -18.94 -16.10 -11.65
C PHE A 165 -19.15 -17.59 -11.38
N PRO A 166 -18.29 -18.22 -10.57
CA PRO A 166 -18.45 -19.64 -10.25
C PRO A 166 -19.82 -19.87 -9.60
N PRO A 167 -20.46 -21.03 -9.85
CA PRO A 167 -21.67 -21.39 -9.12
C PRO A 167 -21.37 -21.41 -7.62
N ALA A 168 -22.34 -20.97 -6.80
CA ALA A 168 -22.25 -20.70 -5.35
C ALA A 168 -21.86 -21.90 -4.44
N LYS A 169 -21.35 -23.01 -4.99
CA LYS A 169 -21.14 -24.28 -4.29
C LYS A 169 -19.74 -24.46 -3.68
N ILE A 170 -18.77 -23.58 -3.97
CA ILE A 170 -17.44 -23.65 -3.36
C ILE A 170 -17.35 -22.61 -2.25
N LYS A 171 -17.28 -23.09 -1.00
CA LYS A 171 -16.99 -22.24 0.14
C LYS A 171 -15.49 -21.96 0.21
N ILE A 172 -15.13 -20.69 0.30
CA ILE A 172 -13.72 -20.25 0.34
C ILE A 172 -13.35 -19.70 1.73
N ALA A 173 -12.08 -19.84 2.10
CA ALA A 173 -11.54 -19.21 3.29
C ALA A 173 -10.39 -18.27 2.93
N LEU A 174 -10.39 -17.07 3.50
CA LEU A 174 -9.35 -16.08 3.27
C LEU A 174 -8.76 -15.60 4.59
N ASP A 175 -7.44 -15.66 4.70
CA ASP A 175 -6.69 -15.02 5.76
C ASP A 175 -6.08 -13.72 5.24
N PHE A 176 -6.46 -12.59 5.83
CA PHE A 176 -5.98 -11.28 5.41
C PHE A 176 -4.76 -10.81 6.19
N SER A 177 -4.19 -11.63 7.06
CA SER A 177 -2.97 -11.32 7.82
C SER A 177 -3.04 -9.98 8.58
N HIS A 178 -4.22 -9.49 8.97
CA HIS A 178 -4.39 -8.13 9.50
C HIS A 178 -3.91 -7.00 8.58
N GLY A 179 -3.80 -7.29 7.30
CA GLY A 179 -3.52 -6.36 6.22
C GLY A 179 -4.75 -5.55 5.80
N VAL A 180 -4.64 -4.86 4.67
CA VAL A 180 -5.70 -3.95 4.17
C VAL A 180 -6.64 -4.58 3.15
N ALA A 181 -6.32 -5.77 2.63
CA ALA A 181 -7.09 -6.41 1.57
C ALA A 181 -8.51 -6.83 2.01
N GLY A 182 -8.75 -7.10 3.30
CA GLY A 182 -10.07 -7.51 3.80
C GLY A 182 -11.19 -6.53 3.43
N GLN A 183 -10.92 -5.23 3.49
CA GLN A 183 -11.87 -4.19 3.10
C GLN A 183 -12.19 -4.19 1.59
N GLU A 184 -11.21 -4.55 0.75
CA GLU A 184 -11.39 -4.68 -0.71
C GLU A 184 -12.27 -5.87 -1.04
N PHE A 185 -11.96 -7.01 -0.42
CA PHE A 185 -12.69 -8.25 -0.60
C PHE A 185 -14.12 -8.14 -0.08
N ALA A 186 -14.37 -7.40 1.01
CA ALA A 186 -15.72 -7.15 1.49
C ALA A 186 -16.61 -6.48 0.42
N GLN A 187 -16.10 -5.49 -0.31
CA GLN A 187 -16.85 -4.83 -1.40
C GLN A 187 -17.09 -5.76 -2.60
N ILE A 188 -16.12 -6.64 -2.90
CA ILE A 188 -16.24 -7.62 -3.98
C ILE A 188 -17.27 -8.69 -3.60
N PHE A 189 -17.18 -9.22 -2.38
CA PHE A 189 -18.06 -10.26 -1.89
C PHE A 189 -19.47 -9.79 -1.57
N GLU A 190 -19.69 -8.53 -1.23
CA GLU A 190 -21.06 -8.00 -1.13
C GLU A 190 -21.83 -8.14 -2.45
N LYS A 191 -21.12 -8.02 -3.58
CA LYS A 191 -21.68 -8.15 -4.94
C LYS A 191 -21.72 -9.60 -5.42
N LEU A 192 -20.87 -10.46 -4.86
CA LEU A 192 -20.80 -11.88 -5.18
C LEU A 192 -21.53 -12.69 -4.13
N LYS A 193 -22.60 -13.39 -4.50
CA LYS A 193 -23.31 -14.31 -3.61
C LYS A 193 -22.52 -15.61 -3.39
N ILE A 194 -21.28 -15.51 -2.92
CA ILE A 194 -20.36 -16.61 -2.63
C ILE A 194 -20.30 -16.79 -1.12
N ASP A 195 -20.28 -18.05 -0.67
CA ASP A 195 -20.02 -18.36 0.74
C ASP A 195 -18.52 -18.26 1.02
N PHE A 196 -18.16 -17.41 1.98
CA PHE A 196 -16.77 -17.26 2.42
C PHE A 196 -16.66 -17.23 3.94
N ALA A 197 -15.45 -17.50 4.44
CA ALA A 197 -15.04 -17.21 5.81
C ALA A 197 -13.75 -16.40 5.78
N THR A 198 -13.60 -15.50 6.74
CA THR A 198 -12.42 -14.65 6.87
C THR A 198 -11.66 -14.99 8.15
N LEU A 199 -10.35 -14.83 8.09
CA LEU A 199 -9.43 -14.87 9.22
C LEU A 199 -8.63 -13.56 9.18
N ASN A 200 -8.32 -13.03 10.36
CA ASN A 200 -7.44 -11.86 10.52
C ASN A 200 -7.86 -10.66 9.65
N GLU A 201 -9.17 -10.44 9.51
CA GLU A 201 -9.77 -9.51 8.53
C GLU A 201 -9.53 -8.03 8.83
N SER A 202 -9.56 -7.65 10.09
CA SER A 202 -9.44 -6.25 10.49
C SER A 202 -7.99 -5.78 10.44
N PRO A 203 -7.69 -4.65 9.77
CA PRO A 203 -6.33 -4.11 9.69
C PRO A 203 -5.73 -3.85 11.08
N ASN A 204 -4.58 -4.45 11.37
CA ASN A 204 -3.85 -4.28 12.62
C ASN A 204 -2.34 -4.43 12.41
N GLY A 205 -1.62 -3.31 12.40
CA GLY A 205 -0.17 -3.26 12.18
C GLY A 205 0.69 -3.93 13.28
N ASN A 206 0.09 -4.46 14.35
CA ASN A 206 0.81 -5.31 15.30
C ASN A 206 0.95 -6.75 14.83
N PHE A 207 0.12 -7.20 13.88
CA PHE A 207 0.12 -8.56 13.36
C PHE A 207 0.08 -9.63 14.47
N PRO A 208 -0.95 -9.64 15.34
CA PRO A 208 -0.94 -10.37 16.62
C PRO A 208 -0.88 -11.90 16.52
N LEU A 209 -1.35 -12.47 15.40
CA LEU A 209 -1.45 -13.94 15.24
C LEU A 209 -0.31 -14.52 14.40
N HIS A 210 0.06 -13.84 13.33
CA HIS A 210 1.25 -14.13 12.52
C HIS A 210 1.64 -12.91 11.69
N GLY A 211 2.89 -12.88 11.20
CA GLY A 211 3.36 -11.85 10.28
C GLY A 211 2.69 -11.94 8.89
N PRO A 212 2.80 -10.88 8.08
CA PRO A 212 2.07 -10.74 6.82
C PRO A 212 2.73 -11.48 5.63
N ASN A 213 3.54 -12.50 5.88
CA ASN A 213 4.23 -13.26 4.84
C ASN A 213 3.55 -14.63 4.64
N PRO A 214 2.75 -14.82 3.57
CA PRO A 214 2.07 -16.09 3.27
C PRO A 214 3.00 -17.29 3.11
N LEU A 215 4.30 -17.06 2.85
CA LEU A 215 5.29 -18.12 2.69
C LEU A 215 5.75 -18.73 4.02
N GLU A 216 5.54 -18.03 5.13
CA GLU A 216 5.88 -18.53 6.47
C GLU A 216 4.88 -19.58 6.93
N GLU A 217 5.35 -20.71 7.47
CA GLU A 217 4.48 -21.77 7.95
C GLU A 217 3.50 -21.31 9.04
N ALA A 218 3.95 -20.36 9.87
CA ALA A 218 3.12 -19.76 10.92
C ALA A 218 1.86 -19.10 10.35
N SER A 219 1.98 -18.39 9.22
CA SER A 219 0.84 -17.73 8.55
C SER A 219 -0.15 -18.73 7.96
N GLN A 220 0.31 -19.91 7.59
CA GLN A 220 -0.52 -20.93 6.95
C GLN A 220 -1.27 -21.80 7.97
N LYS A 221 -0.95 -21.70 9.27
CA LYS A 221 -1.47 -22.61 10.30
C LYS A 221 -2.99 -22.52 10.43
N GLN A 222 -3.54 -21.31 10.54
CA GLN A 222 -4.97 -21.11 10.75
C GLN A 222 -5.78 -21.56 9.53
N ILE A 223 -5.35 -21.18 8.32
CA ILE A 223 -6.05 -21.56 7.08
C ILE A 223 -6.00 -23.08 6.85
N LYS A 224 -4.88 -23.76 7.14
CA LYS A 224 -4.76 -25.23 7.02
C LYS A 224 -5.69 -25.96 7.98
N VAL A 225 -5.84 -25.47 9.21
CA VAL A 225 -6.80 -26.04 10.18
C VAL A 225 -8.22 -25.93 9.65
N LEU A 226 -8.58 -24.77 9.08
CA LEU A 226 -9.91 -24.54 8.54
C LEU A 226 -10.21 -25.45 7.33
N LEU A 227 -9.24 -25.65 6.43
CA LEU A 227 -9.37 -26.55 5.28
C LEU A 227 -9.54 -28.02 5.69
N LYS A 228 -8.84 -28.48 6.74
CA LYS A 228 -8.96 -29.86 7.25
C LYS A 228 -10.35 -30.21 7.78
N THR A 229 -11.23 -29.23 8.00
CA THR A 229 -12.63 -29.48 8.38
C THR A 229 -13.47 -30.06 7.23
N GLY A 230 -12.99 -30.01 5.99
CA GLY A 230 -13.73 -30.43 4.79
C GLY A 230 -14.84 -29.48 4.35
N LYS A 231 -15.08 -28.38 5.10
CA LYS A 231 -16.14 -27.40 4.81
C LYS A 231 -15.77 -26.38 3.74
N PHE A 232 -14.49 -26.29 3.36
CA PHE A 232 -13.94 -25.29 2.46
C PHE A 232 -13.20 -25.96 1.31
N GLY A 233 -13.51 -25.57 0.07
CA GLY A 233 -12.86 -26.11 -1.13
C GLY A 233 -11.60 -25.36 -1.54
N LEU A 234 -11.39 -24.14 -1.02
CA LEU A 234 -10.24 -23.30 -1.30
C LEU A 234 -9.87 -22.48 -0.06
N GLY A 235 -8.58 -22.31 0.19
CA GLY A 235 -8.04 -21.40 1.19
C GLY A 235 -6.90 -20.57 0.62
N ALA A 236 -6.82 -19.29 0.96
CA ALA A 236 -5.70 -18.43 0.62
C ALA A 236 -5.30 -17.53 1.78
N VAL A 237 -4.00 -17.20 1.84
CA VAL A 237 -3.43 -16.20 2.75
C VAL A 237 -2.94 -15.04 1.89
N ILE A 238 -3.36 -13.83 2.24
CA ILE A 238 -3.00 -12.59 1.55
C ILE A 238 -1.92 -11.87 2.37
N ASP A 239 -0.96 -11.23 1.69
CA ASP A 239 0.02 -10.38 2.37
C ASP A 239 -0.63 -9.09 2.93
N GLY A 240 0.19 -8.28 3.62
CA GLY A 240 -0.25 -7.12 4.41
C GLY A 240 -0.88 -5.97 3.61
#